data_AF-A0A372QL82-F1
#
_entry.id   AF-A0A372QL82-F1
#
_cell.length_a   1.000
_cell.length_b   1.000
_cell.length_c   1.000
_cell.angle_alpha   90.00
_cell.angle_beta   90.00
_cell.angle_gamma   90.00
#
_symmetry.space_group_name_H-M   'P 1'
#
loop_
_entity.id
_entity.type
_entity.pdbx_description
1 polymer ?
#
loop_
_entity_poly.entity_id
_entity_poly.type
_entity_poly.pdbx_seq_one_letter_code
_entity_poly.pdbx_strand_id
1 'polypeptide(L)'
;MVQSKISGAINFILIFTLLIGLVGQVSAHGILLSPIPRLPYGDNVNEILTKVGNPTKEFPCGLAGGSPGPVTVYKPGEKILIAYNRTITHGGECVMQMSRYGDKYDKDFKTFENLGTCGMEKGLFTAFVMVPHDECDNEDCVMRFRWDDNVGNNYLYCINVRIKEYPDCWDSKRRRSVRTTRRALKNY
;
A
#
# COMPACT_ATOMS: atom_id res chain seq x y z
N MET A 1 7.05 54.35 3.81
CA MET A 1 7.08 52.97 4.32
C MET A 1 5.66 52.56 4.68
N VAL A 2 4.97 51.80 3.81
CA VAL A 2 3.72 51.13 4.16
C VAL A 2 3.97 49.65 3.94
N GLN A 3 4.54 49.02 4.97
CA GLN A 3 4.89 47.60 4.93
C GLN A 3 3.61 46.78 5.13
N SER A 4 3.21 46.11 4.05
CA SER A 4 2.42 44.89 3.96
C SER A 4 1.89 44.31 5.28
N LYS A 5 0.67 44.68 5.68
CA LYS A 5 -0.12 43.93 6.67
C LYS A 5 -1.13 42.97 6.03
N ILE A 6 -1.26 42.98 4.71
CA ILE A 6 -2.29 42.22 3.96
C ILE A 6 -1.78 40.82 3.57
N SER A 7 -0.47 40.61 3.45
CA SER A 7 0.10 39.32 3.03
C SER A 7 0.00 38.21 4.09
N GLY A 8 -0.01 38.54 5.38
CA GLY A 8 -0.11 37.55 6.47
C GLY A 8 -1.50 36.93 6.60
N ALA A 9 -2.56 37.73 6.47
CA ALA A 9 -3.95 37.27 6.62
C ALA A 9 -4.38 36.34 5.47
N ILE A 10 -3.91 36.60 4.24
CA ILE A 10 -4.21 35.77 3.07
C ILE A 10 -3.55 34.39 3.20
N ASN A 11 -2.29 34.34 3.66
CA ASN A 11 -1.60 33.07 3.91
C ASN A 11 -2.24 32.28 5.06
N PHE A 12 -2.70 32.97 6.12
CA PHE A 12 -3.39 32.31 7.23
C PHE A 12 -4.74 31.73 6.80
N ILE A 13 -5.55 32.50 6.05
CA ILE A 13 -6.84 32.03 5.54
C ILE A 13 -6.65 30.86 4.58
N LEU A 14 -5.67 30.91 3.67
CA LEU A 14 -5.35 29.81 2.75
C LEU A 14 -4.94 28.53 3.49
N ILE A 15 -4.05 28.64 4.48
CA ILE A 15 -3.63 27.50 5.32
C ILE A 15 -4.82 26.97 6.14
N PHE A 16 -5.66 27.85 6.67
CA PHE A 16 -6.84 27.48 7.44
C PHE A 16 -7.92 26.84 6.56
N THR A 17 -8.13 27.30 5.33
CA THR A 17 -9.02 26.64 4.35
C THR A 17 -8.44 25.32 3.82
N LEU A 18 -7.11 25.17 3.74
CA LEU A 18 -6.49 23.87 3.41
C LEU A 18 -6.67 22.88 4.56
N LEU A 19 -6.52 23.35 5.81
CA LEU A 19 -6.74 22.57 7.03
C LEU A 19 -8.22 22.26 7.28
N ILE A 20 -9.15 23.16 6.94
CA ILE A 20 -10.61 22.93 6.99
C ILE A 20 -11.07 22.10 5.78
N GLY A 21 -10.38 22.16 4.64
CA GLY A 21 -10.60 21.27 3.49
C GLY A 21 -10.31 19.80 3.81
N LEU A 22 -9.45 19.55 4.81
CA LEU A 22 -9.25 18.24 5.46
C LEU A 22 -10.40 17.85 6.41
N VAL A 23 -11.28 18.79 6.78
CA VAL A 23 -12.47 18.62 7.63
C VAL A 23 -13.76 18.56 6.79
N GLY A 24 -13.65 18.56 5.45
CA GLY A 24 -14.75 18.12 4.60
C GLY A 24 -15.15 16.72 5.04
N GLN A 25 -16.30 16.61 5.71
CA GLN A 25 -16.89 15.37 6.20
C GLN A 25 -17.26 14.47 5.02
N VAL A 26 -16.25 13.88 4.39
CA VAL A 26 -16.41 12.58 3.77
C VAL A 26 -16.40 11.58 4.92
N SER A 27 -17.57 11.00 5.19
CA SER A 27 -17.73 9.85 6.08
C SER A 27 -17.04 8.63 5.43
N ALA A 28 -15.74 8.73 5.21
CA ALA A 28 -14.83 7.61 5.02
C ALA A 28 -14.37 7.19 6.41
N HIS A 29 -14.17 5.90 6.62
CA HIS A 29 -13.73 5.27 7.87
C HIS A 29 -12.20 5.09 7.94
N GLY A 30 -11.55 5.10 6.78
CA GLY A 30 -10.11 5.24 6.65
C GLY A 30 -9.60 4.74 5.31
N ILE A 31 -8.40 5.14 4.90
CA ILE A 31 -7.82 4.79 3.59
C ILE A 31 -6.37 4.33 3.69
N LEU A 32 -5.99 3.32 2.90
CA LEU A 32 -4.61 2.92 2.72
C LEU A 32 -3.86 3.93 1.85
N LEU A 33 -2.80 4.49 2.40
CA LEU A 33 -1.93 5.48 1.75
C LEU A 33 -0.64 4.83 1.21
N SER A 34 -0.16 3.77 1.86
CA SER A 34 1.01 3.01 1.43
C SER A 34 0.87 1.54 1.84
N PRO A 35 1.25 0.58 0.98
CA PRO A 35 1.61 0.76 -0.43
C PRO A 35 0.45 1.31 -1.26
N ILE A 36 0.73 1.82 -2.47
CA ILE A 36 -0.29 2.42 -3.33
C ILE A 36 -1.35 1.37 -3.68
N PRO A 37 -2.60 1.47 -3.17
CA PRO A 37 -3.62 0.48 -3.47
C PRO A 37 -4.17 0.70 -4.88
N ARG A 38 -4.85 -0.32 -5.40
CA ARG A 38 -5.80 -0.15 -6.49
C ARG A 38 -6.90 0.80 -6.03
N LEU A 39 -7.33 1.68 -6.93
CA LEU A 39 -8.47 2.56 -6.74
C LEU A 39 -9.40 2.44 -7.94
N PRO A 40 -10.73 2.50 -7.73
CA PRO A 40 -11.69 2.64 -8.81
C PRO A 40 -11.38 3.84 -9.70
N TYR A 41 -11.60 3.67 -11.00
CA TYR A 41 -11.56 4.78 -11.95
C TYR A 41 -12.83 5.62 -11.85
N GLY A 42 -12.68 6.94 -11.98
CA GLY A 42 -13.81 7.87 -11.99
C GLY A 42 -13.32 9.32 -11.99
N ASP A 43 -14.18 10.21 -12.46
CA ASP A 43 -13.83 11.62 -12.66
C ASP A 43 -13.78 12.42 -11.34
N ASN A 44 -14.38 11.89 -10.27
CA ASN A 44 -14.44 12.55 -8.96
C ASN A 44 -13.62 11.80 -7.90
N VAL A 45 -12.42 12.32 -7.62
CA VAL A 45 -11.49 11.77 -6.62
C VAL A 45 -12.13 11.69 -5.23
N ASN A 46 -12.91 12.69 -4.82
CA ASN A 46 -13.52 12.69 -3.49
C ASN A 46 -14.55 11.57 -3.34
N GLU A 47 -15.31 11.29 -4.39
CA GLU A 47 -16.28 10.19 -4.39
C GLU A 47 -15.57 8.83 -4.30
N ILE A 48 -14.48 8.65 -5.06
CA ILE A 48 -13.66 7.44 -5.02
C ILE A 48 -13.10 7.23 -3.61
N LEU A 49 -12.48 8.25 -3.03
CA LEU A 49 -11.89 8.20 -1.68
C LEU A 49 -12.95 7.88 -0.62
N THR A 50 -14.16 8.42 -0.77
CA THR A 50 -15.28 8.12 0.14
C THR A 50 -15.74 6.68 0.02
N LYS A 51 -15.85 6.16 -1.21
CA LYS A 51 -16.29 4.78 -1.48
C LYS A 51 -15.29 3.77 -0.95
N VAL A 52 -14.01 3.89 -1.34
CA VAL A 52 -12.97 2.96 -0.88
C VAL A 52 -12.72 3.07 0.62
N GLY A 53 -12.88 4.28 1.17
CA GLY A 53 -12.67 4.54 2.58
C GLY A 53 -13.73 3.95 3.50
N ASN A 54 -14.84 3.43 2.96
CA ASN A 54 -15.93 2.84 3.72
C ASN A 54 -15.83 1.32 3.83
N PRO A 55 -16.51 0.71 4.84
CA PRO A 55 -16.65 -0.73 4.93
C PRO A 55 -17.14 -1.36 3.63
N THR A 56 -16.64 -2.56 3.33
CA THR A 56 -17.09 -3.34 2.19
C THR A 56 -17.59 -4.73 2.59
N LYS A 57 -18.49 -5.27 1.77
CA LYS A 57 -18.90 -6.69 1.77
C LYS A 57 -18.38 -7.43 0.53
N GLU A 58 -17.65 -6.73 -0.34
CA GLU A 58 -17.11 -7.27 -1.58
C GLU A 58 -15.71 -7.83 -1.33
N PHE A 59 -15.57 -9.13 -1.49
CA PHE A 59 -14.30 -9.82 -1.36
C PHE A 59 -13.76 -10.19 -2.76
N PRO A 60 -12.42 -10.27 -2.92
CA PRO A 60 -11.39 -10.11 -1.88
C PRO A 60 -10.79 -8.70 -1.77
N CYS A 61 -11.07 -7.82 -2.71
CA CYS A 61 -10.37 -6.54 -2.87
C CYS A 61 -11.27 -5.32 -2.71
N GLY A 62 -12.45 -5.49 -2.09
CA GLY A 62 -13.43 -4.44 -1.98
C GLY A 62 -13.90 -3.92 -3.33
N LEU A 63 -14.38 -2.68 -3.33
CA LEU A 63 -14.88 -1.97 -4.51
C LEU A 63 -13.80 -1.77 -5.60
N ALA A 64 -12.52 -1.99 -5.28
CA ALA A 64 -11.40 -1.85 -6.20
C ALA A 64 -10.98 -3.17 -6.88
N GLY A 65 -11.66 -4.30 -6.62
CA GLY A 65 -11.22 -5.63 -7.07
C GLY A 65 -11.08 -5.82 -8.58
N GLY A 66 -11.85 -5.10 -9.40
CA GLY A 66 -11.68 -5.12 -10.87
C GLY A 66 -10.81 -3.99 -11.44
N SER A 67 -10.31 -3.09 -10.60
CA SER A 67 -9.69 -1.86 -11.08
C SER A 67 -8.23 -2.08 -11.47
N PRO A 68 -7.79 -1.56 -12.62
CA PRO A 68 -6.35 -1.48 -12.91
C PRO A 68 -5.63 -0.73 -11.80
N GLY A 69 -4.38 -1.11 -11.53
CA GLY A 69 -3.53 -0.42 -10.56
C GLY A 69 -2.05 -0.59 -10.91
N PRO A 70 -1.20 0.35 -10.47
CA PRO A 70 0.23 0.27 -10.74
C PRO A 70 0.82 -0.99 -10.10
N VAL A 71 1.68 -1.70 -10.84
CA VAL A 71 2.46 -2.81 -10.30
C VAL A 71 3.68 -2.23 -9.59
N THR A 72 3.78 -2.43 -8.29
CA THR A 72 4.97 -2.04 -7.51
C THR A 72 5.95 -3.20 -7.45
N VAL A 73 7.21 -2.96 -7.78
CA VAL A 73 8.25 -3.99 -7.76
C VAL A 73 9.03 -3.93 -6.46
N TYR A 74 9.13 -5.05 -5.76
CA TYR A 74 9.90 -5.20 -4.52
C TYR A 74 10.98 -6.28 -4.63
N LYS A 75 12.00 -6.19 -3.78
CA LYS A 75 12.93 -7.28 -3.54
C LYS A 75 12.38 -8.25 -2.48
N PRO A 76 12.70 -9.55 -2.59
CA PRO A 76 12.54 -10.49 -1.48
C PRO A 76 13.14 -9.93 -0.18
N GLY A 77 12.37 -9.92 0.90
CA GLY A 77 12.82 -9.39 2.20
C GLY A 77 12.97 -7.87 2.26
N GLU A 78 12.46 -7.12 1.27
CA GLU A 78 12.45 -5.66 1.36
C GLU A 78 11.51 -5.18 2.47
N LYS A 79 11.95 -4.20 3.26
CA LYS A 79 11.11 -3.57 4.28
C LYS A 79 10.26 -2.48 3.63
N ILE A 80 8.95 -2.60 3.70
CA ILE A 80 7.99 -1.63 3.14
C ILE A 80 7.19 -0.94 4.24
N LEU A 81 6.76 0.29 3.97
CA LEU A 81 5.89 1.06 4.85
C LEU A 81 4.43 0.74 4.53
N ILE A 82 3.69 0.29 5.55
CA ILE A 82 2.24 0.30 5.58
C ILE A 82 1.81 1.59 6.24
N ALA A 83 1.00 2.39 5.56
CA ALA A 83 0.44 3.62 6.09
C ALA A 83 -1.07 3.64 5.83
N TYR A 84 -1.87 3.68 6.89
CA TYR A 84 -3.32 3.65 6.83
C TYR A 84 -3.90 4.80 7.65
N ASN A 85 -4.66 5.69 7.03
CA ASN A 85 -5.28 6.80 7.74
C ASN A 85 -6.65 6.38 8.29
N ARG A 86 -6.85 6.47 9.61
CA ARG A 86 -8.09 6.10 10.30
C ARG A 86 -8.87 7.34 10.67
N THR A 87 -10.15 7.38 10.38
CA THR A 87 -11.04 8.50 10.74
C THR A 87 -12.08 8.10 11.80
N ILE A 88 -12.17 6.79 12.08
CA ILE A 88 -13.04 6.17 13.07
C ILE A 88 -12.25 5.29 14.05
N THR A 89 -12.89 4.93 15.16
CA THR A 89 -12.30 4.14 16.24
C THR A 89 -13.11 2.88 16.50
N HIS A 90 -12.98 1.90 15.62
CA HIS A 90 -13.48 0.55 15.87
C HIS A 90 -12.25 -0.35 16.04
N GLY A 91 -12.03 -0.95 17.21
CA GLY A 91 -10.92 -1.90 17.35
C GLY A 91 -11.07 -3.06 16.35
N GLY A 92 -9.98 -3.70 15.95
CA GLY A 92 -10.05 -4.88 15.09
C GLY A 92 -8.70 -5.36 14.61
N GLU A 93 -8.63 -6.58 14.09
CA GLU A 93 -7.37 -7.14 13.60
C GLU A 93 -7.01 -6.58 12.23
N CYS A 94 -5.75 -6.17 12.08
CA CYS A 94 -5.16 -5.78 10.80
C CYS A 94 -4.10 -6.76 10.36
N VAL A 95 -4.14 -7.16 9.10
CA VAL A 95 -3.17 -8.09 8.53
C VAL A 95 -2.73 -7.65 7.14
N MET A 96 -1.51 -8.03 6.78
CA MET A 96 -1.07 -8.05 5.39
C MET A 96 -1.15 -9.48 4.85
N GLN A 97 -1.72 -9.58 3.67
CA GLN A 97 -1.97 -10.83 2.98
C GLN A 97 -1.44 -10.79 1.56
N MET A 98 -1.18 -11.95 0.98
CA MET A 98 -0.68 -12.09 -0.38
C MET A 98 -1.42 -13.22 -1.08
N SER A 99 -1.74 -13.04 -2.36
CA SER A 99 -2.17 -14.09 -3.27
C SER A 99 -1.28 -14.12 -4.51
N ARG A 100 -0.77 -15.31 -4.83
CA ARG A 100 0.00 -15.58 -6.06
C ARG A 100 -0.87 -15.81 -7.28
N TYR A 101 -2.16 -16.10 -7.08
CA TYR A 101 -3.08 -16.50 -8.14
C TYR A 101 -3.98 -15.33 -8.58
N GLY A 102 -3.61 -14.11 -8.22
CA GLY A 102 -4.46 -12.93 -8.38
C GLY A 102 -5.53 -12.85 -7.30
N ASP A 103 -6.60 -12.13 -7.59
CA ASP A 103 -7.63 -11.75 -6.64
C ASP A 103 -9.03 -12.27 -7.00
N LYS A 104 -9.07 -13.42 -7.66
CA LYS A 104 -10.35 -14.05 -8.03
C LYS A 104 -11.08 -14.64 -6.82
N TYR A 105 -10.35 -15.19 -5.85
CA TYR A 105 -10.93 -15.85 -4.69
C TYR A 105 -10.26 -15.40 -3.38
N ASP A 106 -11.08 -15.10 -2.36
CA ASP A 106 -10.59 -14.70 -1.04
C ASP A 106 -9.69 -15.75 -0.37
N LYS A 107 -10.02 -17.03 -0.54
CA LYS A 107 -9.26 -18.16 0.01
C LYS A 107 -7.81 -18.25 -0.50
N ASP A 108 -7.48 -17.58 -1.60
CA ASP A 108 -6.13 -17.61 -2.18
C ASP A 108 -5.17 -16.66 -1.45
N PHE A 109 -5.71 -15.74 -0.64
CA PHE A 109 -4.93 -14.82 0.18
C PHE A 109 -4.44 -15.49 1.45
N LYS A 110 -3.13 -15.46 1.66
CA LYS A 110 -2.46 -15.93 2.87
C LYS A 110 -1.89 -14.77 3.67
N THR A 111 -2.11 -14.78 4.97
CA THR A 111 -1.49 -13.81 5.89
C THR A 111 0.02 -14.06 5.97
N PHE A 112 0.80 -13.01 5.72
CA PHE A 112 2.26 -13.04 5.91
C PHE A 112 2.73 -12.11 7.02
N GLU A 113 1.91 -11.13 7.43
CA GLU A 113 2.21 -10.24 8.54
C GLU A 113 0.94 -9.92 9.33
N ASN A 114 1.02 -9.97 10.66
CA ASN A 114 -0.02 -9.48 11.56
C ASN A 114 0.39 -8.10 12.08
N LEU A 115 -0.42 -7.08 11.79
CA LEU A 115 -0.16 -5.69 12.17
C LEU A 115 -0.72 -5.36 13.57
N GLY A 116 -1.34 -6.34 14.23
CA GLY A 116 -1.98 -6.20 15.52
C GLY A 116 -3.37 -5.56 15.42
N THR A 117 -3.77 -4.91 16.50
CA THR A 117 -5.08 -4.26 16.59
C THR A 117 -5.05 -2.86 15.98
N CYS A 118 -5.77 -2.68 14.88
CA CYS A 118 -6.07 -1.40 14.26
C CYS A 118 -7.29 -0.72 14.91
N GLY A 119 -7.48 0.56 14.54
CA GLY A 119 -8.70 1.31 14.86
C GLY A 119 -8.92 1.60 16.35
N MET A 120 -7.90 1.45 17.19
CA MET A 120 -7.94 1.87 18.61
C MET A 120 -7.95 3.40 18.78
N GLU A 121 -7.45 4.12 17.77
CA GLU A 121 -7.35 5.57 17.75
C GLU A 121 -7.54 6.08 16.30
N LYS A 122 -7.89 7.36 16.17
CA LYS A 122 -7.93 8.06 14.88
C LYS A 122 -6.52 8.50 14.47
N GLY A 123 -6.37 8.82 13.20
CA GLY A 123 -5.14 9.33 12.61
C GLY A 123 -4.33 8.24 11.93
N LEU A 124 -3.08 8.58 11.61
CA LEU A 124 -2.21 7.74 10.80
C LEU A 124 -1.71 6.53 11.59
N PHE A 125 -2.03 5.33 11.10
CA PHE A 125 -1.37 4.10 11.46
C PHE A 125 -0.18 3.89 10.55
N THR A 126 0.98 3.55 11.11
CA THR A 126 2.15 3.13 10.32
C THR A 126 2.77 1.87 10.87
N ALA A 127 3.15 0.96 9.99
CA ALA A 127 3.94 -0.22 10.32
C ALA A 127 4.99 -0.49 9.23
N PHE A 128 6.11 -1.08 9.60
CA PHE A 128 7.08 -1.60 8.65
C PHE A 128 6.96 -3.10 8.57
N VAL A 129 6.80 -3.63 7.36
CA VAL A 129 6.63 -5.07 7.12
C VAL A 129 7.68 -5.57 6.15
N MET A 130 8.06 -6.84 6.29
CA MET A 130 9.00 -7.48 5.38
C MET A 130 8.24 -8.13 4.24
N VAL A 131 8.61 -7.81 3.00
CA VAL A 131 8.07 -8.48 1.81
C VAL A 131 8.51 -9.95 1.85
N PRO A 132 7.59 -10.90 1.70
CA PRO A 132 7.92 -12.32 1.77
C PRO A 132 8.88 -12.72 0.64
N HIS A 133 9.78 -13.67 0.93
CA HIS A 133 10.85 -14.05 0.00
C HIS A 133 10.36 -14.86 -1.20
N ASP A 134 9.47 -15.82 -0.95
CA ASP A 134 9.15 -16.87 -1.91
C ASP A 134 7.83 -16.64 -2.63
N GLU A 135 7.22 -15.47 -2.48
CA GLU A 135 5.92 -15.16 -3.08
C GLU A 135 6.12 -14.57 -4.49
N CYS A 136 5.28 -14.97 -5.44
CA CYS A 136 5.14 -14.41 -6.80
C CYS A 136 6.00 -14.96 -7.93
N ASP A 137 7.04 -15.78 -7.70
CA ASP A 137 7.81 -16.44 -8.78
C ASP A 137 8.27 -15.51 -9.94
N ASN A 138 8.52 -14.22 -9.66
CA ASN A 138 8.78 -13.13 -10.62
C ASN A 138 7.60 -12.69 -11.52
N GLU A 139 6.39 -13.20 -11.26
CA GLU A 139 5.13 -12.79 -11.88
C GLU A 139 4.38 -11.74 -11.04
N ASP A 140 3.31 -11.18 -11.61
CA ASP A 140 2.44 -10.24 -10.90
C ASP A 140 1.53 -10.96 -9.90
N CYS A 141 1.51 -10.41 -8.69
CA CYS A 141 0.74 -10.86 -7.54
C CYS A 141 -0.18 -9.76 -7.01
N VAL A 142 -1.01 -10.16 -6.05
CA VAL A 142 -1.83 -9.22 -5.29
C VAL A 142 -1.50 -9.30 -3.82
N MET A 143 -0.98 -8.20 -3.29
CA MET A 143 -0.87 -7.97 -1.85
C MET A 143 -2.16 -7.31 -1.38
N ARG A 144 -2.60 -7.61 -0.15
CA ARG A 144 -3.81 -7.05 0.44
C ARG A 144 -3.56 -6.57 1.86
N PHE A 145 -3.94 -5.34 2.15
CA PHE A 145 -4.23 -4.90 3.51
C PHE A 145 -5.69 -5.27 3.83
N ARG A 146 -5.90 -5.93 4.96
CA ARG A 146 -7.22 -6.28 5.48
C ARG A 146 -7.33 -5.81 6.93
N TRP A 147 -8.39 -5.09 7.22
CA TRP A 147 -8.80 -4.78 8.58
C TRP A 147 -10.24 -5.24 8.77
N ASP A 148 -10.42 -6.18 9.69
CA ASP A 148 -11.74 -6.63 10.14
C ASP A 148 -12.00 -6.00 11.49
N ASP A 149 -12.98 -5.09 11.57
CA ASP A 149 -13.31 -4.41 12.81
C ASP A 149 -14.22 -5.25 13.71
N ASN A 150 -14.23 -4.92 15.00
CA ASN A 150 -14.98 -5.62 16.04
C ASN A 150 -16.51 -5.44 15.92
N VAL A 151 -16.98 -4.60 14.98
CA VAL A 151 -18.41 -4.39 14.73
C VAL A 151 -18.86 -5.03 13.41
N GLY A 152 -17.99 -5.81 12.75
CA GLY A 152 -18.31 -6.61 11.57
C GLY A 152 -18.11 -5.90 10.22
N ASN A 153 -17.39 -4.77 10.21
CA ASN A 153 -16.96 -4.13 8.97
C ASN A 153 -15.63 -4.69 8.49
N ASN A 154 -15.44 -4.68 7.17
CA ASN A 154 -14.19 -5.08 6.54
C ASN A 154 -13.65 -3.92 5.71
N TYR A 155 -12.35 -3.70 5.77
CA TYR A 155 -11.63 -2.74 4.94
C TYR A 155 -10.55 -3.48 4.17
N LEU A 156 -10.72 -3.55 2.85
CA LEU A 156 -9.91 -4.39 1.97
C LEU A 156 -9.26 -3.51 0.90
N TYR A 157 -7.93 -3.53 0.85
CA TYR A 157 -7.15 -2.77 -0.13
C TYR A 157 -6.15 -3.69 -0.81
N CYS A 158 -6.35 -3.92 -2.10
CA CYS A 158 -5.44 -4.71 -2.90
C CYS A 158 -4.41 -3.84 -3.62
N ILE A 159 -3.21 -4.37 -3.75
CA ILE A 159 -2.02 -3.72 -4.29
C ILE A 159 -1.42 -4.69 -5.30
N ASN A 160 -1.20 -4.22 -6.53
CA ASN A 160 -0.48 -5.02 -7.52
C ASN A 160 1.01 -4.97 -7.20
N VAL A 161 1.62 -6.13 -7.05
CA VAL A 161 3.03 -6.23 -6.72
C VAL A 161 3.73 -7.26 -7.59
N ARG A 162 5.04 -7.06 -7.79
CA ARG A 162 5.94 -8.06 -8.34
C ARG A 162 7.13 -8.20 -7.42
N ILE A 163 7.39 -9.40 -6.93
CA ILE A 163 8.57 -9.67 -6.10
C ILE A 163 9.62 -10.26 -7.02
N LYS A 164 10.68 -9.48 -7.25
CA LYS A 164 11.73 -9.84 -8.20
C LYS A 164 13.01 -10.16 -7.48
N GLU A 165 13.50 -11.38 -7.68
CA GLU A 165 14.89 -11.69 -7.38
C GLU A 165 15.77 -10.89 -8.33
N TYR A 166 16.40 -9.84 -7.80
CA TYR A 166 17.53 -9.26 -8.51
C TYR A 166 18.70 -10.20 -8.29
N PRO A 167 19.34 -10.74 -9.34
CA PRO A 167 20.68 -11.29 -9.15
C PRO A 167 21.50 -10.13 -8.60
N ASP A 168 21.99 -10.26 -7.36
CA ASP A 168 22.74 -9.19 -6.73
C ASP A 168 23.76 -8.66 -7.75
N CYS A 169 23.87 -7.34 -7.87
CA CYS A 169 24.89 -6.72 -8.72
C CYS A 169 26.30 -7.27 -8.37
N TRP A 170 26.47 -7.80 -7.16
CA TRP A 170 27.63 -8.56 -6.71
C TRP A 170 27.77 -9.94 -7.36
N ASP A 171 26.69 -10.70 -7.45
CA ASP A 171 26.69 -12.05 -8.00
C ASP A 171 26.86 -12.06 -9.51
N SER A 172 26.30 -11.06 -10.21
CA SER A 172 26.54 -10.84 -11.64
C SER A 172 27.99 -10.41 -11.95
N LYS A 173 28.62 -9.58 -11.09
CA LYS A 173 30.04 -9.23 -11.18
C LYS A 173 30.94 -10.42 -10.88
N ARG A 174 30.62 -11.24 -9.87
CA ARG A 174 31.36 -12.46 -9.51
C ARG A 174 31.28 -13.51 -10.62
N ARG A 175 30.09 -13.75 -11.18
CA ARG A 175 29.91 -14.65 -12.34
C ARG A 175 30.67 -14.16 -13.57
N ARG A 176 30.71 -12.84 -13.84
CA ARG A 176 31.56 -12.29 -14.91
C ARG A 176 33.04 -12.52 -14.63
N SER A 177 33.55 -12.21 -13.43
CA SER A 177 35.00 -12.36 -13.16
C SER A 177 35.44 -13.82 -13.25
N VAL A 178 34.69 -14.76 -12.66
CA VAL A 178 35.01 -16.21 -12.72
C VAL A 178 35.00 -16.74 -14.17
N ARG A 179 34.09 -16.24 -15.02
CA ARG A 179 34.00 -16.64 -16.42
C ARG A 179 35.16 -16.07 -17.25
N THR A 180 35.63 -14.87 -16.94
CA THR A 180 36.82 -14.28 -17.56
C THR A 180 38.09 -15.02 -17.16
N THR A 181 38.25 -15.36 -15.87
CA THR A 181 39.41 -16.13 -15.38
C THR A 181 39.45 -17.54 -15.98
N ARG A 182 38.31 -18.24 -16.07
CA ARG A 182 38.24 -19.57 -16.71
C ARG A 182 38.52 -19.54 -18.22
N ARG A 183 38.17 -18.45 -18.92
CA ARG A 183 38.54 -18.27 -20.34
C ARG A 183 40.03 -18.01 -20.50
N ALA A 184 40.63 -17.20 -19.62
CA ALA A 184 42.07 -16.94 -19.64
C ALA A 184 42.88 -18.24 -19.39
N LEU A 185 42.45 -19.08 -18.45
CA LEU A 185 43.12 -20.36 -18.12
C LEU A 185 42.93 -21.47 -19.16
N LYS A 186 42.00 -21.33 -20.11
CA LYS A 186 41.82 -22.29 -21.23
C LYS A 186 42.65 -21.95 -22.47
N ASN A 187 43.26 -20.77 -22.48
CA ASN A 187 44.08 -20.28 -23.60
C ASN A 187 45.59 -20.34 -23.28
N TYR A 188 45.98 -21.09 -22.26
CA TYR A 188 47.35 -21.48 -21.94
C TYR A 188 47.45 -23.00 -21.95
#